data_AF-A0A7K0NV76-F1
#
_entry.id   AF-A0A7K0NV76-F1
#
_cell.length_a   1.000
_cell.length_b   1.000
_cell.length_c   1.000
_cell.angle_alpha   90.00
_cell.angle_beta   90.00
_cell.angle_gamma   90.00
#
_symmetry.space_group_name_H-M   'P 1'
#
loop_
_entity.id
_entity.type
_entity.pdbx_description
1 polymer ?
#
loop_
_entity_poly.entity_id
_entity_poly.type
_entity_poly.pdbx_seq_one_letter_code
_entity_poly.pdbx_strand_id
1 'polypeptide(L)'
;MAQHVAGDPDAFGELFRRHRDRLWSVAMRTLGDPEEAADAVQDGIISAYRNASSYRGDAAVTTWLHRIVVNACLDRIRRRSTRPTVALP
;
A
#
# COMPACT_ATOMS: atom_id res chain seq x y z
N MET A 1 -12.21 9.15 -5.25
CA MET A 1 -12.67 7.87 -5.83
C MET A 1 -13.77 8.03 -6.85
N ALA A 2 -14.83 8.80 -6.60
CA ALA A 2 -15.92 8.99 -7.58
C ALA A 2 -15.44 9.42 -8.98
N GLN A 3 -14.50 10.37 -9.09
CA GLN A 3 -13.91 10.79 -10.38
C GLN A 3 -13.05 9.71 -11.05
N HIS A 4 -12.28 8.94 -10.27
CA HIS A 4 -11.48 7.84 -10.79
C HIS A 4 -12.35 6.68 -11.32
N VAL A 5 -13.43 6.36 -10.60
CA VAL A 5 -14.44 5.39 -11.06
C VAL A 5 -15.22 5.92 -12.27
N ALA A 6 -15.35 7.25 -12.40
CA ALA A 6 -15.91 7.91 -13.59
C ALA A 6 -14.92 8.01 -14.77
N GLY A 7 -13.74 7.39 -14.67
CA GLY A 7 -12.79 7.25 -15.78
C GLY A 7 -11.67 8.30 -15.81
N ASP A 8 -11.46 9.08 -14.75
CA ASP A 8 -10.28 9.95 -14.62
C ASP A 8 -9.08 9.14 -14.09
N PRO A 9 -8.08 8.83 -14.94
CA PRO A 9 -6.92 8.05 -14.53
C PRO A 9 -6.00 8.81 -13.56
N ASP A 10 -6.02 10.15 -13.56
CA ASP A 10 -5.11 10.99 -12.78
C ASP A 10 -5.66 11.31 -11.38
N ALA A 11 -6.98 11.28 -11.20
CA ALA A 11 -7.64 11.54 -9.91
C ALA A 11 -7.16 10.62 -8.78
N PHE A 12 -6.80 9.37 -9.09
CA PHE A 12 -6.24 8.44 -8.11
C PHE A 12 -4.80 8.81 -7.71
N GLY A 13 -3.97 9.19 -8.70
CA GLY A 13 -2.58 9.59 -8.47
C GLY A 13 -2.48 10.82 -7.57
N GLU A 14 -3.35 11.82 -7.77
CA GLU A 14 -3.42 13.00 -6.91
C GLU A 14 -3.83 12.66 -5.47
N LEU A 15 -4.85 11.82 -5.30
CA LEU A 15 -5.29 11.36 -3.98
C LEU A 15 -4.17 10.62 -3.24
N PHE A 16 -3.44 9.76 -3.96
CA PHE A 16 -2.32 9.04 -3.39
C PHE A 16 -1.18 10.00 -3.01
N ARG A 17 -0.81 10.95 -3.88
CA ARG A 17 0.24 11.94 -3.59
C ARG A 17 -0.02 12.70 -2.29
N ARG A 18 -1.27 13.08 -2.01
CA ARG A 18 -1.67 13.76 -0.76
C ARG A 18 -1.53 12.90 0.51
N HIS A 19 -1.53 11.58 0.37
CA HIS A 19 -1.49 10.65 1.50
C HIS A 19 -0.17 9.89 1.61
N ARG A 20 0.74 10.07 0.66
CA ARG A 20 2.01 9.35 0.56
C ARG A 20 2.82 9.41 1.85
N ASP A 21 3.02 10.60 2.44
CA ASP A 21 3.87 10.75 3.63
C ASP A 21 3.31 10.02 4.86
N ARG A 22 1.99 10.00 4.99
CA ARG A 22 1.31 9.25 6.05
C ARG A 22 1.44 7.75 5.83
N LEU A 23 1.25 7.28 4.60
CA LEU A 23 1.37 5.86 4.26
C LEU A 23 2.82 5.36 4.39
N TRP A 24 3.79 6.20 4.01
CA TRP A 24 5.21 5.99 4.26
C TRP A 24 5.50 5.86 5.76
N SER A 25 4.99 6.77 6.59
CA SER A 25 5.17 6.71 8.04
C SER A 25 4.61 5.41 8.65
N VAL A 26 3.49 4.92 8.12
CA VAL A 26 2.89 3.64 8.54
C VAL A 26 3.78 2.47 8.13
N ALA A 27 4.25 2.43 6.89
CA ALA A 27 5.13 1.37 6.40
C ALA A 27 6.45 1.33 7.18
N MET A 28 7.08 2.49 7.39
CA MET A 28 8.31 2.62 8.20
C MET A 28 8.13 2.12 9.62
N ARG A 29 7.02 2.48 10.29
CA ARG A 29 6.72 1.99 11.65
C ARG A 29 6.44 0.49 11.70
N THR A 30 5.99 -0.10 10.59
CA THR A 30 5.62 -1.51 10.52
C THR A 30 6.80 -2.41 10.17
N LEU A 31 7.66 -1.97 9.24
CA LEU A 31 8.75 -2.77 8.69
C LEU A 31 10.11 -2.41 9.29
N GLY A 32 10.32 -1.17 9.73
CA GLY A 32 11.58 -0.70 10.30
C GLY A 32 12.74 -0.59 9.30
N ASP A 33 12.50 -0.88 8.03
CA ASP A 33 13.48 -0.87 6.95
C ASP A 33 13.00 0.04 5.80
N PRO A 34 13.80 1.04 5.37
CA PRO A 34 13.39 1.98 4.32
C PRO A 34 13.15 1.36 2.95
N GLU A 35 13.93 0.36 2.55
CA GLU A 35 13.78 -0.28 1.25
C GLU A 35 12.47 -1.08 1.23
N GLU A 36 12.28 -1.95 2.23
CA GLU A 36 11.06 -2.73 2.39
C GLU A 36 9.81 -1.83 2.52
N ALA A 37 9.93 -0.69 3.21
CA ALA A 37 8.84 0.27 3.32
C ALA A 37 8.49 0.93 1.97
N ALA A 38 9.48 1.31 1.17
CA ALA A 38 9.25 1.90 -0.16
C ALA A 38 8.51 0.93 -1.06
N ASP A 39 9.00 -0.29 -1.07
CA ASP A 39 8.48 -1.43 -1.78
C ASP A 39 7.03 -1.77 -1.35
N ALA A 40 6.75 -1.83 -0.03
CA ALA A 40 5.41 -2.08 0.49
C ALA A 40 4.41 -0.97 0.14
N VAL A 41 4.85 0.29 0.19
CA VAL A 41 4.04 1.44 -0.24
C VAL A 41 3.74 1.33 -1.74
N GLN A 42 4.73 0.97 -2.56
CA GLN A 42 4.56 0.81 -4.00
C GLN A 42 3.60 -0.33 -4.35
N ASP A 43 3.76 -1.51 -3.74
CA ASP A 43 2.84 -2.64 -3.87
C ASP A 43 1.41 -2.23 -3.45
N GLY A 44 1.30 -1.46 -2.36
CA GLY A 44 0.05 -0.91 -1.88
C GLY A 44 -0.62 0.03 -2.88
N ILE A 45 0.12 0.92 -3.53
CA ILE A 45 -0.39 1.82 -4.59
C ILE A 45 -0.97 1.00 -5.74
N ILE A 46 -0.20 0.03 -6.24
CA ILE A 46 -0.58 -0.78 -7.41
C ILE A 46 -1.83 -1.59 -7.08
N SER A 47 -1.88 -2.18 -5.88
CA SER A 47 -3.04 -2.92 -5.40
C SER A 47 -4.26 -2.03 -5.27
N ALA A 48 -4.10 -0.84 -4.69
CA ALA A 48 -5.19 0.13 -4.56
C ALA A 48 -5.70 0.62 -5.91
N TYR A 49 -4.81 0.92 -6.87
CA TYR A 49 -5.20 1.33 -8.23
C TYR A 49 -6.02 0.23 -8.92
N ARG A 50 -5.54 -1.02 -8.89
CA ARG A 50 -6.24 -2.17 -9.49
C ARG A 50 -7.61 -2.44 -8.88
N ASN A 51 -7.75 -2.19 -7.57
CA ASN A 51 -8.97 -2.45 -6.82
C ASN A 51 -9.81 -1.18 -6.60
N ALA A 52 -9.50 -0.08 -7.27
CA ALA A 52 -10.14 1.21 -6.99
C ALA A 52 -11.66 1.19 -7.27
N SER A 53 -12.10 0.41 -8.26
CA SER A 53 -13.52 0.18 -8.56
C SER A 53 -14.28 -0.60 -7.47
N SER A 54 -13.56 -1.32 -6.59
CA SER A 54 -14.17 -2.05 -5.46
C SER A 54 -14.44 -1.16 -4.25
N TYR A 55 -13.98 0.10 -4.26
CA TYR A 55 -14.22 1.04 -3.17
C TYR A 55 -15.69 1.48 -3.15
N ARG A 56 -16.44 0.98 -2.16
CA ARG A 56 -17.87 1.24 -2.00
C ARG A 56 -18.22 2.54 -1.27
N GLY A 57 -17.24 3.23 -0.68
CA GLY A 57 -17.49 4.45 0.10
C GLY A 57 -17.91 4.21 1.56
N ASP A 58 -17.99 2.96 2.02
CA ASP A 58 -18.37 2.59 3.39
C ASP A 58 -17.40 3.10 4.48
N ALA A 59 -16.17 3.46 4.09
CA ALA A 59 -15.15 4.02 4.96
C ALA A 59 -14.39 5.12 4.21
N ALA A 60 -13.74 6.05 4.91
CA ALA A 60 -12.90 7.06 4.28
C ALA A 60 -11.79 6.44 3.42
N VAL A 61 -11.45 7.07 2.29
CA VAL A 61 -10.40 6.57 1.38
C VAL A 61 -9.06 6.43 2.10
N THR A 62 -8.74 7.31 3.04
CA THR A 62 -7.54 7.22 3.88
C THR A 62 -7.50 5.94 4.70
N THR A 63 -8.63 5.53 5.29
CA THR A 63 -8.77 4.27 6.03
C THR A 63 -8.57 3.07 5.12
N TRP A 64 -9.14 3.12 3.92
CA TRP A 64 -8.99 2.06 2.92
C TRP A 64 -7.55 1.91 2.43
N LEU A 65 -6.88 3.02 2.07
CA LEU A 65 -5.47 3.04 1.67
C LEU A 65 -4.55 2.57 2.80
N HIS A 66 -4.81 3.00 4.03
CA HIS A 66 -4.06 2.53 5.20
C HIS A 66 -4.11 1.01 5.32
N ARG A 67 -5.30 0.40 5.19
CA ARG A 67 -5.45 -1.05 5.26
C ARG A 67 -4.67 -1.77 4.15
N ILE A 68 -4.68 -1.23 2.94
CA ILE A 68 -3.93 -1.82 1.82
C ILE A 68 -2.42 -1.81 2.09
N VAL A 69 -1.87 -0.68 2.56
CA VAL A 69 -0.43 -0.57 2.87
C VAL A 69 -0.03 -1.46 4.04
N VAL A 70 -0.84 -1.52 5.10
CA VAL A 70 -0.60 -2.44 6.23
C VAL A 70 -0.59 -3.89 5.75
N ASN A 71 -1.54 -4.29 4.91
CA ASN A 71 -1.56 -5.65 4.36
C ASN A 71 -0.31 -5.97 3.54
N ALA A 72 0.16 -5.03 2.71
CA ALA A 72 1.41 -5.19 1.96
C ALA A 72 2.63 -5.38 2.89
N CYS A 73 2.68 -4.62 4.00
CA CYS A 73 3.73 -4.78 5.01
C CYS A 73 3.65 -6.16 5.68
N LEU A 74 2.46 -6.60 6.08
CA LEU A 74 2.25 -7.90 6.72
C LEU A 74 2.61 -9.06 5.78
N ASP A 75 2.31 -8.95 4.49
CA ASP A 75 2.69 -9.97 3.51
C ASP A 75 4.21 -10.08 3.34
N ARG A 76 4.95 -8.96 3.43
CA ARG A 76 6.41 -8.98 3.45
C ARG A 76 6.98 -9.64 4.70
N ILE A 77 6.44 -9.29 5.87
CA ILE A 77 6.82 -9.94 7.13
C ILE A 77 6.61 -11.45 7.03
N ARG A 78 5.46 -11.90 6.52
CA ARG A 78 5.18 -13.34 6.31
C ARG A 78 6.19 -13.99 5.37
N ARG A 79 6.49 -13.36 4.22
CA ARG A 79 7.46 -13.88 3.24
C ARG A 79 8.85 -14.05 3.85
N ARG A 80 9.29 -13.08 4.67
CA ARG A 80 10.57 -13.15 5.40
C ARG A 80 10.60 -14.32 6.37
N SER A 81 9.53 -14.56 7.12
CA SER A 81 9.44 -15.70 8.04
C SER A 81 9.45 -17.05 7.31
N THR A 82 8.95 -17.12 6.08
CA THR A 82 8.89 -18.36 5.28
C THR A 82 10.13 -18.65 4.43
N ARG A 83 11.07 -17.70 4.31
CA ARG A 83 12.38 -17.91 3.67
C ARG A 83 13.46 -17.90 4.76
N PRO A 84 13.77 -19.04 5.40
CA PRO A 84 15.06 -19.15 6.07
C PRO A 84 16.11 -18.96 4.99
N THR A 85 16.88 -17.87 5.06
CA THR A 85 18.13 -17.74 4.32
C THR A 85 19.06 -18.85 4.81
N VAL A 86 18.97 -20.02 4.18
CA VAL A 86 20.05 -21.01 4.22
C VAL A 86 21.22 -20.34 3.53
N ALA A 87 22.23 -19.94 4.31
CA ALA A 87 23.51 -19.54 3.77
C ALA A 87 24.05 -20.71 2.94
N LEU A 88 24.43 -20.43 1.69
CA LEU A 88 25.11 -21.42 0.85
C LEU A 88 26.52 -21.65 1.43
N PRO A 89 27.00 -22.91 1.48
CA PRO A 89 28.29 -23.28 2.05
C PRO A 89 29.49 -22.72 1.26
#